data_AF-A0A5S9X3Z1-F1
#
_entry.id   AF-A0A5S9X3Z1-F1
#
_cell.length_a   1.000
_cell.length_b   1.000
_cell.length_c   1.000
_cell.angle_alpha   90.00
_cell.angle_beta   90.00
_cell.angle_gamma   90.00
#
_symmetry.space_group_name_H-M   'P 1'
#
loop_
_entity.id
_entity.type
_entity.pdbx_description
1 polymer ?
#
loop_
_entity_poly.entity_id
_entity_poly.type
_entity_poly.pdbx_seq_one_letter_code
_entity_poly.pdbx_strand_id
1 'polypeptide(L)'
;MGLHCVSNQGVFIDRNEVKVLEIYGYRGRDRELRQVTCFLREMRFLQVMKVEIDADDDNKKLQLINHLLALPIRSSKFQIQFL
;
A
#
# COMPACT_ATOMS: atom_id res chain seq x y z
N MET A 1 -36.56 -24.56 -23.71
CA MET A 1 -36.35 -24.27 -22.27
C MET A 1 -35.24 -23.23 -22.19
N GLY A 2 -35.63 -21.96 -22.07
CA GLY A 2 -34.69 -20.84 -22.05
C GLY A 2 -34.22 -20.54 -20.63
N LEU A 3 -33.03 -19.95 -20.52
CA LEU A 3 -32.69 -19.07 -19.41
C LEU A 3 -32.33 -17.71 -20.02
N HIS A 4 -33.27 -16.80 -19.81
CA HIS A 4 -33.24 -15.40 -20.19
C HIS A 4 -32.51 -14.61 -19.10
N CYS A 5 -31.81 -13.56 -19.51
CA CYS A 5 -31.35 -12.42 -18.71
C CYS A 5 -30.18 -12.65 -17.75
N VAL A 6 -28.96 -12.36 -18.21
CA VAL A 6 -27.95 -11.72 -17.37
C VAL A 6 -27.68 -10.35 -17.97
N SER A 7 -28.05 -9.31 -17.25
CA SER A 7 -27.78 -7.93 -17.64
C SER A 7 -26.28 -7.73 -17.84
N ASN A 8 -25.89 -7.12 -18.96
CA ASN A 8 -24.53 -6.60 -19.20
C ASN A 8 -24.21 -5.38 -18.30
N GLN A 9 -24.70 -5.35 -17.06
CA GLN A 9 -24.14 -4.47 -16.04
C GLN A 9 -22.85 -5.13 -15.58
N GLY A 10 -21.78 -4.88 -16.33
CA GLY A 10 -20.44 -5.14 -15.85
C GLY A 10 -20.29 -4.40 -14.53
N VAL A 11 -20.39 -5.13 -13.42
CA VAL A 11 -20.00 -4.61 -12.11
C VAL A 11 -18.50 -4.36 -12.25
N PHE A 12 -18.13 -3.10 -12.43
CA PHE A 12 -16.74 -2.68 -12.36
C PHE A 12 -16.35 -2.80 -10.89
N ILE A 13 -16.06 -4.03 -10.45
CA ILE A 13 -15.40 -4.25 -9.17
C ILE A 13 -14.00 -3.68 -9.40
N ASP A 14 -13.81 -2.41 -9.03
CA ASP A 14 -12.49 -1.83 -8.94
C ASP A 14 -11.75 -2.68 -7.90
N ARG A 15 -10.87 -3.59 -8.37
CA ARG A 15 -10.44 -4.80 -7.64
C ARG A 15 -9.64 -4.53 -6.37
N ASN A 16 -9.46 -3.27 -5.98
CA ASN A 16 -8.55 -2.89 -4.91
C ASN A 16 -9.18 -1.86 -3.97
N GLU A 17 -10.29 -2.21 -3.32
CA GLU A 17 -10.94 -1.39 -2.28
C GLU A 17 -10.14 -1.31 -0.96
N VAL A 18 -8.91 -1.81 -0.93
CA VAL A 18 -8.05 -1.79 0.26
C VAL A 18 -7.76 -0.35 0.64
N LYS A 19 -8.28 0.07 1.80
CA LYS A 19 -8.05 1.41 2.36
C LYS A 19 -6.87 1.46 3.32
N VAL A 20 -6.56 0.34 3.97
CA VAL A 20 -5.50 0.24 4.98
C VAL A 20 -4.60 -0.94 4.66
N LEU A 21 -3.30 -0.70 4.62
CA LEU A 21 -2.25 -1.71 4.48
C LEU A 21 -1.36 -1.67 5.71
N GLU A 22 -1.08 -2.82 6.31
CA GLU A 22 -0.18 -2.93 7.46
C GLU A 22 1.02 -3.79 7.05
N ILE A 23 2.23 -3.28 7.27
CA ILE A 23 3.50 -3.93 6.95
C ILE A 23 4.25 -4.11 8.25
N TYR A 24 4.57 -5.36 8.58
CA TYR A 24 5.33 -5.72 9.77
C TYR A 24 6.75 -6.11 9.42
N GLY A 25 7.70 -5.81 10.29
CA GLY A 25 9.10 -6.19 10.12
C GLY A 25 9.81 -5.55 8.92
N TYR A 26 9.50 -4.30 8.56
CA TYR A 26 10.13 -3.63 7.42
C TYR A 26 11.60 -3.29 7.73
N ARG A 27 12.54 -3.84 6.95
CA ARG A 27 13.99 -3.65 7.13
C ARG A 27 14.63 -2.76 6.07
N GLY A 28 13.86 -2.32 5.07
CA GLY A 28 14.36 -1.50 3.97
C GLY A 28 15.14 -2.26 2.90
N ARG A 29 14.94 -3.57 2.77
CA ARG A 29 15.58 -4.36 1.71
C ARG A 29 15.00 -3.96 0.34
N ASP A 30 15.80 -4.04 -0.71
CA ASP A 30 15.38 -3.70 -2.08
C ASP A 30 14.07 -4.40 -2.50
N ARG A 31 13.90 -5.65 -2.08
CA ARG A 31 12.67 -6.41 -2.33
C ARG A 31 11.45 -5.80 -1.65
N GLU A 32 11.60 -5.37 -0.40
CA GLU A 32 10.53 -4.75 0.38
C GLU A 32 10.18 -3.38 -0.20
N LEU A 33 11.20 -2.60 -0.56
CA LEU A 33 11.02 -1.31 -1.23
C LEU A 33 10.26 -1.44 -2.55
N ARG A 34 10.59 -2.46 -3.35
CA ARG A 34 9.85 -2.76 -4.60
C ARG A 34 8.40 -3.12 -4.31
N GLN A 35 8.14 -3.91 -3.27
CA GLN A 35 6.77 -4.27 -2.87
C GLN A 35 5.98 -3.04 -2.43
N VAL A 36 6.55 -2.19 -1.56
CA VAL A 36 5.92 -0.93 -1.13
C VAL A 36 5.60 -0.05 -2.35
N THR A 37 6.56 0.10 -3.26
CA THR A 37 6.36 0.88 -4.49
C THR A 37 5.23 0.31 -5.35
N CYS A 38 5.16 -1.02 -5.50
CA CYS A 38 4.07 -1.70 -6.18
C CYS A 38 2.72 -1.46 -5.49
N PHE A 39 2.64 -1.52 -4.16
CA PHE A 39 1.40 -1.25 -3.42
C PHE A 39 0.93 0.19 -3.63
N LEU A 40 1.82 1.18 -3.46
CA LEU A 40 1.49 2.60 -3.71
C LEU A 40 1.01 2.85 -5.15
N ARG A 41 1.47 2.03 -6.10
CA ARG A 41 1.11 2.14 -7.51
C ARG A 41 -0.19 1.41 -7.86
N GLU A 42 -0.43 0.22 -7.34
CA GLU A 42 -1.57 -0.61 -7.73
C GLU A 42 -2.78 -0.46 -6.79
N MET A 43 -2.59 0.03 -5.56
CA MET A 43 -3.66 0.26 -4.58
C MET A 43 -4.25 1.66 -4.69
N ARG A 44 -5.10 1.88 -5.71
CA ARG A 44 -5.72 3.18 -6.00
C ARG A 44 -6.54 3.78 -4.83
N PHE A 45 -7.12 2.95 -3.97
CA PHE A 45 -7.94 3.39 -2.84
C PHE A 45 -7.23 3.37 -1.49
N LEU A 46 -5.92 3.09 -1.50
CA LEU A 46 -5.13 3.07 -0.27
C LEU A 46 -5.11 4.46 0.35
N GLN A 47 -5.51 4.55 1.61
CA GLN A 47 -5.57 5.77 2.39
C GLN A 47 -4.53 5.76 3.51
N VAL A 48 -4.27 4.61 4.12
CA VAL A 48 -3.32 4.49 5.22
C VAL A 48 -2.39 3.31 4.98
N MET A 49 -1.09 3.53 5.10
CA MET A 49 -0.09 2.47 5.19
C MET A 49 0.56 2.55 6.56
N LYS A 50 0.36 1.53 7.39
CA LYS A 50 1.04 1.40 8.67
C LYS A 50 2.27 0.53 8.51
N VAL A 51 3.41 0.98 9.01
CA VAL A 51 4.68 0.28 8.86
C VAL A 51 5.35 0.16 10.22
N GLU A 52 5.56 -1.08 10.65
CA GLU A 52 6.51 -1.38 11.73
C GLU A 52 7.91 -1.47 11.12
N ILE A 53 8.84 -0.67 11.65
CA ILE A 53 10.24 -0.69 11.23
C ILE A 53 11.01 -1.66 12.14
N ASP A 54 11.63 -2.66 11.51
CA ASP A 54 12.55 -3.59 12.18
C ASP A 54 13.98 -3.14 11.89
N ALA A 55 14.56 -2.42 12.85
CA ALA A 55 15.90 -1.87 12.78
C ALA A 55 16.61 -2.02 14.14
N ASP A 56 17.92 -2.31 14.09
CA ASP A 56 18.74 -2.56 15.29
C ASP A 56 19.02 -1.28 16.09
N ASP A 57 18.92 -0.10 15.47
CA ASP A 57 19.23 1.19 16.08
C ASP A 57 18.34 2.33 15.54
N ASP A 58 18.20 3.39 16.33
CA ASP A 58 17.34 4.54 16.03
C ASP A 58 17.78 5.31 14.78
N ASN A 59 19.07 5.30 14.46
CA ASN A 59 19.60 6.01 13.31
C ASN A 59 19.18 5.33 12.00
N LYS A 60 19.30 4.00 11.96
CA LYS A 60 18.75 3.16 10.88
C LYS A 60 17.24 3.32 10.79
N LYS A 61 16.52 3.30 11.92
CA LYS A 61 15.07 3.50 11.94
C LYS A 61 14.68 4.83 11.28
N LEU A 62 15.37 5.92 11.63
CA LEU A 62 15.13 7.24 11.05
C LEU A 62 15.44 7.28 9.54
N GLN A 63 16.54 6.65 9.10
CA GLN A 63 16.87 6.53 7.68
C GLN A 63 15.78 5.81 6.90
N LEU A 64 15.27 4.69 7.42
CA LEU A 64 14.19 3.92 6.79
C LEU A 64 12.88 4.72 6.71
N ILE A 65 12.53 5.44 7.76
CA ILE A 65 11.37 6.35 7.79
C ILE A 65 11.50 7.43 6.71
N ASN A 66 12.64 8.13 6.66
CA ASN A 66 12.88 9.17 5.66
C ASN A 66 12.79 8.61 4.23
N HIS A 67 13.30 7.41 4.02
CA HIS A 67 13.24 6.75 2.72
C HIS A 67 11.81 6.42 2.30
N LEU A 68 10.96 5.94 3.22
CA LEU A 68 9.54 5.70 2.97
C LEU A 68 8.76 6.99 2.71
N LEU A 69 9.06 8.07 3.43
CA LEU A 69 8.42 9.38 3.25
C LEU A 69 8.83 10.05 1.93
N ALA A 70 10.01 9.74 1.40
CA ALA A 70 10.47 10.23 0.10
C ALA A 70 9.83 9.52 -1.10
N LEU A 71 9.04 8.46 -0.88
CA LEU A 71 8.39 7.74 -1.96
C LEU A 71 7.33 8.62 -2.66
N PRO A 72 7.17 8.47 -3.98
CA PRO A 72 6.17 9.23 -4.73
C PRO A 72 4.76 8.77 -4.34
N ILE A 73 4.07 9.61 -3.56
CA ILE A 73 2.69 9.41 -3.14
C ILE A 73 1.74 10.04 -4.17
N ARG A 74 0.74 9.27 -4.62
CA ARG A 74 -0.21 9.72 -5.66
C ARG A 74 -1.43 10.47 -5.14
N SER A 75 -1.76 10.33 -3.86
CA SER A 75 -3.02 10.83 -3.28
C SER A 75 -2.73 11.73 -2.09
N SER A 76 -3.33 12.92 -2.08
CA SER A 76 -3.24 13.85 -0.94
C SER A 76 -3.93 13.34 0.32
N LYS A 77 -4.80 12.31 0.19
CA LYS A 77 -5.45 11.63 1.32
C LYS A 77 -4.66 10.44 1.84
N PHE A 78 -3.62 10.01 1.13
CA PHE A 78 -2.79 8.89 1.55
C PHE A 78 -1.84 9.33 2.66
N GLN A 79 -1.68 8.48 3.67
CA GLN A 79 -0.84 8.72 4.83
C GLN A 79 -0.01 7.48 5.14
N ILE A 80 1.24 7.70 5.56
CA ILE A 80 2.10 6.67 6.13
C ILE A 80 2.12 6.88 7.64
N GLN A 81 1.84 5.83 8.39
CA GLN A 81 1.90 5.79 9.84
C GLN A 81 2.96 4.78 10.27
N PHE A 82 3.73 5.10 11.30
CA PHE A 82 4.75 4.20 11.83
C PHE A 82 4.26 3.63 13.16
N LEU A 83 4.40 2.31 13.33
CA LEU A 83 4.02 1.58 14.54
C LEU A 83 5.10 1.67 15.62
#